data_AF-A0A7Y3KGH5-F1
#
_entry.id   AF-A0A7Y3KGH5-F1
#
_cell.length_a   1.000
_cell.length_b   1.000
_cell.length_c   1.000
_cell.angle_alpha   90.00
_cell.angle_beta   90.00
_cell.angle_gamma   90.00
#
_symmetry.space_group_name_H-M   'P 1'
#
loop_
_entity.id
_entity.type
_entity.pdbx_description
1 polymer ?
#
loop_
_entity_poly.entity_id
_entity_poly.type
_entity_poly.pdbx_seq_one_letter_code
_entity_poly.pdbx_strand_id
1 'polypeptide(L)'
;QVNNNAPPSVTIQGVTWYQVSTAAQLEYIDQNQGKYLNADIELMNNLNLIGFPWTPFGNHVTPFSGTFNGQGYGVSGVTVDEPSSDYVGFFGDNSGTVENFHVNDNMIGRNNVGVLVGVQSGGTITDSYASGSVNGSNFVGGLVGILTGQGTISDSYATAIVTSNQYAGGLVGVDDSSSIADSYATGSVTGSLYTGGLVGLVSMHQSGGSITNSYFDTTTSGQSQGVSNFPQSTITGELDTAMKTEATFSSWDFSKTWGISSAINHGYPYLLNDHSFNGGGLVGQMPEVPLAGVLPLLGLAGVGVFWLRRRQSVK
;
A
#
# COMPACT_ATOMS: atom_id res chain seq x y z
N GLN A 1 -30.38 3.56 -22.67
CA GLN A 1 -30.37 2.31 -21.88
C GLN A 1 -30.03 2.70 -20.46
N VAL A 2 -30.78 2.22 -19.47
CA VAL A 2 -30.38 2.40 -18.07
C VAL A 2 -29.07 1.65 -17.92
N ASN A 3 -27.99 2.37 -17.59
CA ASN A 3 -26.70 1.78 -17.28
C ASN A 3 -26.92 0.78 -16.13
N ASN A 4 -26.89 -0.52 -16.44
CA ASN A 4 -27.14 -1.60 -15.50
C ASN A 4 -25.85 -2.09 -14.83
N ASN A 5 -24.77 -1.30 -14.89
CA ASN A 5 -23.46 -1.61 -14.31
C ASN A 5 -23.37 -1.21 -12.83
N ALA A 6 -24.49 -0.89 -12.17
CA ALA A 6 -24.48 -0.71 -10.73
C ALA A 6 -23.91 -1.98 -10.06
N PRO A 7 -22.91 -1.87 -9.17
CA PRO A 7 -22.37 -3.03 -8.49
C PRO A 7 -23.45 -3.66 -7.59
N PRO A 8 -23.50 -5.01 -7.49
CA PRO A 8 -24.30 -5.66 -6.48
C PRO A 8 -23.79 -5.28 -5.07
N SER A 9 -24.65 -5.45 -4.07
CA SER A 9 -24.26 -5.24 -2.68
C SER A 9 -24.65 -6.41 -1.79
N VAL A 10 -23.84 -6.67 -0.77
CA VAL A 10 -24.11 -7.66 0.28
C VAL A 10 -24.12 -6.97 1.65
N THR A 11 -25.01 -7.40 2.54
CA THR A 11 -25.02 -6.91 3.93
C THR A 11 -24.51 -7.99 4.86
N ILE A 12 -23.38 -7.72 5.53
CA ILE A 12 -22.75 -8.63 6.49
C ILE A 12 -22.68 -7.90 7.83
N GLN A 13 -23.25 -8.51 8.87
CA GLN A 13 -23.27 -7.93 10.23
C GLN A 13 -23.79 -6.49 10.30
N GLY A 14 -24.71 -6.11 9.39
CA GLY A 14 -25.30 -4.77 9.34
C GLY A 14 -24.53 -3.75 8.49
N VAL A 15 -23.37 -4.11 7.94
CA VAL A 15 -22.58 -3.28 7.02
C VAL A 15 -22.89 -3.68 5.58
N THR A 16 -23.13 -2.71 4.70
CA THR A 16 -23.45 -2.97 3.29
C THR A 16 -22.24 -2.71 2.42
N TRP A 17 -21.73 -3.77 1.80
CA TRP A 17 -20.58 -3.75 0.91
C TRP A 17 -21.02 -3.77 -0.54
N TYR A 18 -20.54 -2.82 -1.34
CA TYR A 18 -20.68 -2.82 -2.80
C TYR A 18 -19.55 -3.62 -3.43
N GLN A 19 -19.89 -4.70 -4.13
CA GLN A 19 -18.91 -5.64 -4.67
C GLN A 19 -18.59 -5.29 -6.12
N VAL A 20 -17.36 -4.89 -6.39
CA VAL A 20 -16.90 -4.39 -7.69
C VAL A 20 -16.00 -5.44 -8.33
N SER A 21 -16.48 -6.08 -9.39
CA SER A 21 -15.76 -7.15 -10.11
C SER A 21 -15.35 -6.77 -11.53
N THR A 22 -15.76 -5.59 -12.01
CA THR A 22 -15.51 -5.12 -13.38
C THR A 22 -15.19 -3.63 -13.43
N ALA A 23 -14.41 -3.21 -14.44
CA ALA A 23 -14.10 -1.81 -14.71
C ALA A 23 -15.36 -0.94 -14.87
N ALA A 24 -16.38 -1.45 -15.57
CA ALA A 24 -17.63 -0.72 -15.80
C ALA A 24 -18.45 -0.50 -14.52
N GLN A 25 -18.33 -1.37 -13.51
CA GLN A 25 -18.95 -1.14 -12.20
C GLN A 25 -18.21 -0.07 -11.41
N LEU A 26 -16.88 -0.02 -11.50
CA LEU A 26 -16.09 1.02 -10.86
C LEU A 26 -16.32 2.39 -11.52
N GLU A 27 -16.39 2.44 -12.85
CA GLU A 27 -16.80 3.63 -13.61
C GLU A 27 -18.23 4.06 -13.25
N TYR A 28 -19.16 3.11 -13.04
CA TYR A 28 -20.50 3.45 -12.55
C TYR A 28 -20.45 4.15 -11.18
N ILE A 29 -19.63 3.66 -10.25
CA ILE A 29 -19.42 4.31 -8.95
C ILE A 29 -18.87 5.72 -9.14
N ASP A 30 -17.85 5.89 -9.98
CA ASP A 30 -17.23 7.20 -10.26
C ASP A 30 -18.26 8.19 -10.83
N GLN A 31 -19.09 7.79 -11.79
CA GLN A 31 -20.14 8.66 -12.34
C GLN A 31 -21.25 9.00 -11.34
N ASN A 32 -21.33 8.28 -10.20
CA ASN A 32 -22.37 8.41 -9.20
C ASN A 32 -21.79 8.68 -7.79
N GLN A 33 -20.63 9.36 -7.68
CA GLN A 33 -19.91 9.52 -6.41
C GLN A 33 -20.80 9.99 -5.25
N GLY A 34 -21.78 10.87 -5.48
CA GLY A 34 -22.70 11.37 -4.45
C GLY A 34 -23.47 10.28 -3.67
N LYS A 35 -23.57 9.05 -4.20
CA LYS A 35 -24.12 7.88 -3.51
C LYS A 35 -23.06 7.02 -2.81
N TYR A 36 -21.82 7.06 -3.28
CA TYR A 36 -20.78 6.09 -2.94
C TYR A 36 -19.63 6.67 -2.10
N LEU A 37 -19.55 7.99 -1.93
CA LEU A 37 -18.46 8.63 -1.18
C LEU A 37 -18.38 8.23 0.29
N ASN A 38 -19.49 7.77 0.88
CA ASN A 38 -19.54 7.27 2.25
C ASN A 38 -19.88 5.77 2.32
N ALA A 39 -19.72 5.06 1.21
CA ALA A 39 -20.08 3.65 1.11
C ALA A 39 -18.89 2.75 1.40
N ASP A 40 -19.18 1.53 1.86
CA ASP A 40 -18.20 0.45 1.95
C ASP A 40 -18.15 -0.30 0.61
N ILE A 41 -16.98 -0.34 -0.01
CA ILE A 41 -16.72 -0.85 -1.35
C ILE A 41 -15.64 -1.92 -1.25
N GLU A 42 -15.87 -3.07 -1.87
CA GLU A 42 -14.87 -4.13 -1.97
C GLU A 42 -14.59 -4.50 -3.42
N LEU A 43 -13.31 -4.65 -3.76
CA LEU A 43 -12.91 -5.21 -5.05
C LEU A 43 -12.97 -6.73 -4.99
N MET A 44 -13.36 -7.33 -6.12
CA MET A 44 -13.45 -8.78 -6.28
C MET A 44 -12.46 -9.32 -7.32
N ASN A 45 -11.78 -8.43 -8.06
CA ASN A 45 -10.81 -8.73 -9.11
C ASN A 45 -9.88 -7.53 -9.33
N ASN A 46 -8.72 -7.78 -9.93
CA ASN A 46 -7.91 -6.71 -10.53
C ASN A 46 -8.67 -6.08 -11.70
N LEU A 47 -8.71 -4.75 -11.75
CA LEU A 47 -9.47 -4.01 -12.75
C LEU A 47 -8.54 -3.23 -13.67
N ASN A 48 -8.80 -3.33 -14.98
CA ASN A 48 -8.14 -2.52 -15.99
C ASN A 48 -9.12 -1.44 -16.49
N LEU A 49 -8.79 -0.18 -16.22
CA LEU A 49 -9.59 1.00 -16.51
C LEU A 49 -9.21 1.70 -17.82
N ILE A 50 -8.37 1.09 -18.67
CA ILE A 50 -8.07 1.64 -20.00
C ILE A 50 -9.37 1.89 -20.77
N GLY A 51 -9.56 3.13 -21.23
CA GLY A 51 -10.72 3.55 -22.01
C GLY A 51 -11.93 3.95 -21.18
N PHE A 52 -11.87 3.85 -19.85
CA PHE A 52 -12.86 4.43 -18.95
C PHE A 52 -12.39 5.80 -18.48
N PRO A 53 -13.23 6.85 -18.57
CA PRO A 53 -12.90 8.12 -17.94
C PRO A 53 -12.82 7.94 -16.42
N TRP A 54 -11.89 8.64 -15.78
CA TRP A 54 -11.74 8.62 -14.33
C TRP A 54 -11.71 10.04 -13.80
N THR A 55 -12.61 10.36 -12.89
CA THR A 55 -12.50 11.53 -12.03
C THR A 55 -11.92 11.08 -10.70
N PRO A 56 -10.92 11.76 -10.12
CA PRO A 56 -10.45 11.43 -8.77
C PRO A 56 -11.61 11.23 -7.80
N PHE A 57 -11.63 10.11 -7.10
CA PHE A 57 -12.73 9.72 -6.23
C PHE A 57 -12.66 10.54 -4.93
N GLY A 58 -13.71 11.31 -4.64
CA GLY A 58 -13.68 12.29 -3.55
C GLY A 58 -12.91 13.57 -3.89
N ASN A 59 -13.28 14.67 -3.23
CA ASN A 59 -12.67 15.98 -3.43
C ASN A 59 -12.66 16.80 -2.12
N HIS A 60 -12.00 17.95 -2.12
CA HIS A 60 -11.85 18.82 -0.94
C HIS A 60 -13.16 19.33 -0.29
N VAL A 61 -14.30 19.23 -0.98
CA VAL A 61 -15.63 19.57 -0.44
C VAL A 61 -16.32 18.32 0.11
N THR A 62 -16.21 17.21 -0.61
CA THR A 62 -16.82 15.92 -0.27
C THR A 62 -15.77 14.81 -0.39
N PRO A 63 -14.92 14.61 0.64
CA PRO A 63 -13.91 13.56 0.61
C PRO A 63 -14.58 12.19 0.63
N PHE A 64 -13.86 11.17 0.15
CA PHE A 64 -14.26 9.79 0.44
C PHE A 64 -14.18 9.57 1.96
N SER A 65 -15.21 8.98 2.55
CA SER A 65 -15.33 8.77 4.00
C SER A 65 -15.83 7.37 4.36
N GLY A 66 -16.00 6.50 3.38
CA GLY A 66 -16.36 5.10 3.57
C GLY A 66 -15.13 4.21 3.73
N THR A 67 -15.30 2.92 3.50
CA THR A 67 -14.22 1.93 3.43
C THR A 67 -14.03 1.47 1.99
N PHE A 68 -12.81 1.55 1.46
CA PHE A 68 -12.44 0.94 0.18
C PHE A 68 -11.47 -0.21 0.46
N ASN A 69 -11.96 -1.44 0.39
CA ASN A 69 -11.17 -2.63 0.60
C ASN A 69 -10.84 -3.29 -0.74
N GLY A 70 -9.58 -3.23 -1.16
CA GLY A 70 -9.13 -3.88 -2.38
C GLY A 70 -9.12 -5.41 -2.30
N GLN A 71 -9.19 -5.99 -1.11
CA GLN A 71 -9.02 -7.43 -0.85
C GLN A 71 -7.75 -8.02 -1.47
N GLY A 72 -6.70 -7.22 -1.60
CA GLY A 72 -5.46 -7.60 -2.28
C GLY A 72 -5.49 -7.39 -3.79
N TYR A 73 -6.61 -6.94 -4.36
CA TYR A 73 -6.74 -6.53 -5.74
C TYR A 73 -6.49 -5.03 -5.92
N GLY A 74 -6.22 -4.64 -7.15
CA GLY A 74 -5.94 -3.27 -7.51
C GLY A 74 -6.50 -2.84 -8.86
N VAL A 75 -6.14 -1.62 -9.21
CA VAL A 75 -6.51 -0.98 -10.47
C VAL A 75 -5.26 -0.61 -11.26
N SER A 76 -5.43 -0.59 -12.57
CA SER A 76 -4.45 -0.07 -13.52
C SER A 76 -5.17 0.48 -14.74
N GLY A 77 -4.48 1.24 -15.58
CA GLY A 77 -5.05 1.82 -16.78
C GLY A 77 -5.72 3.18 -16.55
N VAL A 78 -5.62 3.74 -15.35
CA VAL A 78 -6.01 5.13 -15.08
C VAL A 78 -4.89 6.04 -15.58
N THR A 79 -5.24 7.01 -16.41
CA THR A 79 -4.34 8.11 -16.74
C THR A 79 -5.06 9.40 -16.48
N VAL A 80 -4.57 10.15 -15.50
CA VAL A 80 -5.02 11.52 -15.23
C VAL A 80 -3.94 12.46 -15.77
N ASP A 81 -4.28 13.22 -16.80
CA ASP A 81 -3.40 14.24 -17.40
C ASP A 81 -4.00 15.63 -17.20
N GLU A 82 -3.97 16.11 -15.96
CA GLU A 82 -4.67 17.32 -15.51
C GLU A 82 -3.69 18.32 -14.88
N PRO A 83 -2.70 18.85 -15.63
CA PRO A 83 -1.57 19.62 -15.09
C PRO A 83 -1.95 20.95 -14.40
N SER A 84 -3.22 21.37 -14.50
CA SER A 84 -3.75 22.55 -13.80
C SER A 84 -4.58 22.21 -12.56
N SER A 85 -4.93 20.95 -12.35
CA SER A 85 -5.85 20.48 -11.32
C SER A 85 -5.12 20.15 -10.03
N ASP A 86 -5.71 20.53 -8.90
CA ASP A 86 -5.24 20.11 -7.58
C ASP A 86 -6.00 18.84 -7.16
N TYR A 87 -5.51 18.14 -6.13
CA TYR A 87 -6.16 16.94 -5.55
C TYR A 87 -6.25 15.81 -6.57
N VAL A 88 -5.09 15.40 -7.09
CA VAL A 88 -4.99 14.38 -8.14
C VAL A 88 -4.47 13.08 -7.54
N GLY A 89 -5.20 12.00 -7.81
CA GLY A 89 -4.88 10.62 -7.49
C GLY A 89 -6.05 9.72 -7.86
N PHE A 90 -5.97 8.42 -7.55
CA PHE A 90 -7.15 7.56 -7.66
C PHE A 90 -8.27 8.10 -6.77
N PHE A 91 -7.94 8.49 -5.54
CA PHE A 91 -8.74 9.36 -4.69
C PHE A 91 -8.21 10.81 -4.76
N GLY A 92 -9.10 11.78 -4.94
CA GLY A 92 -8.70 13.19 -4.89
C GLY A 92 -8.50 13.66 -3.45
N ASP A 93 -9.48 13.37 -2.59
CA ASP A 93 -9.42 13.59 -1.15
C ASP A 93 -10.08 12.42 -0.42
N ASN A 94 -9.39 11.85 0.56
CA ASN A 94 -9.88 10.75 1.40
C ASN A 94 -9.75 11.09 2.89
N SER A 95 -10.82 10.81 3.63
CA SER A 95 -10.94 10.90 5.09
C SER A 95 -11.37 9.57 5.73
N GLY A 96 -11.66 8.56 4.90
CA GLY A 96 -12.08 7.22 5.29
C GLY A 96 -10.93 6.21 5.28
N THR A 97 -11.30 4.95 5.11
CA THR A 97 -10.35 3.82 5.13
C THR A 97 -10.10 3.32 3.71
N VAL A 98 -8.82 3.17 3.35
CA VAL A 98 -8.37 2.45 2.16
C VAL A 98 -7.47 1.30 2.64
N GLU A 99 -7.82 0.08 2.28
CA GLU A 99 -7.11 -1.11 2.77
C GLU A 99 -6.93 -2.17 1.69
N ASN A 100 -5.83 -2.92 1.75
CA ASN A 100 -5.54 -4.05 0.86
C ASN A 100 -5.66 -3.67 -0.63
N PHE A 101 -5.27 -2.46 -1.00
CA PHE A 101 -5.54 -1.90 -2.33
C PHE A 101 -4.28 -1.39 -3.01
N HIS A 102 -4.19 -1.61 -4.32
CA HIS A 102 -3.04 -1.13 -5.09
C HIS A 102 -3.41 -0.44 -6.39
N VAL A 103 -2.62 0.57 -6.74
CA VAL A 103 -2.80 1.39 -7.95
C VAL A 103 -1.49 1.40 -8.73
N ASN A 104 -1.54 1.03 -10.01
CA ASN A 104 -0.37 1.06 -10.90
C ASN A 104 -0.64 1.96 -12.11
N ASP A 105 -0.44 3.26 -11.94
CA ASP A 105 -0.94 4.27 -12.87
C ASP A 105 -0.06 5.52 -12.97
N ASN A 106 -0.39 6.37 -13.94
CA ASN A 106 0.31 7.62 -14.20
C ASN A 106 -0.59 8.82 -13.87
N MET A 107 -0.15 9.65 -12.93
CA MET A 107 -0.87 10.83 -12.47
C MET A 107 -0.09 12.10 -12.80
N ILE A 108 -0.72 13.04 -13.49
CA ILE A 108 -0.19 14.38 -13.77
C ILE A 108 -1.18 15.40 -13.21
N GLY A 109 -0.72 16.23 -12.28
CA GLY A 109 -1.51 17.25 -11.60
C GLY A 109 -0.73 18.54 -11.34
N ARG A 110 -1.32 19.48 -10.60
CA ARG A 110 -0.68 20.72 -10.17
C ARG A 110 -0.23 20.64 -8.71
N ASN A 111 -1.14 20.64 -7.76
CA ASN A 111 -0.82 20.51 -6.33
C ASN A 111 -1.53 19.29 -5.72
N ASN A 112 -0.96 18.74 -4.65
CA ASN A 112 -1.53 17.64 -3.89
C ASN A 112 -1.74 16.42 -4.78
N VAL A 113 -0.63 15.87 -5.28
CA VAL A 113 -0.65 14.81 -6.27
C VAL A 113 -0.04 13.55 -5.66
N GLY A 114 -0.83 12.49 -5.61
CA GLY A 114 -0.36 11.15 -5.26
C GLY A 114 -0.92 10.14 -6.26
N VAL A 115 -0.27 8.99 -6.42
CA VAL A 115 -0.85 7.95 -7.29
C VAL A 115 -2.13 7.39 -6.67
N LEU A 116 -2.10 7.08 -5.38
CA LEU A 116 -3.27 6.57 -4.67
C LEU A 116 -4.18 7.71 -4.19
N VAL A 117 -3.65 8.68 -3.43
CA VAL A 117 -4.45 9.76 -2.85
C VAL A 117 -3.80 11.13 -3.08
N GLY A 118 -4.56 12.11 -3.57
CA GLY A 118 -4.11 13.50 -3.62
C GLY A 118 -3.92 14.09 -2.21
N VAL A 119 -4.99 14.07 -1.40
CA VAL A 119 -4.97 14.47 0.02
C VAL A 119 -5.60 13.40 0.90
N GLN A 120 -4.88 12.94 1.91
CA GLN A 120 -5.41 12.14 3.00
C GLN A 120 -5.71 13.06 4.18
N SER A 121 -6.98 13.43 4.36
CA SER A 121 -7.49 14.41 5.33
C SER A 121 -8.00 13.77 6.63
N GLY A 122 -7.27 12.79 7.15
CA GLY A 122 -7.67 11.91 8.26
C GLY A 122 -7.70 10.46 7.82
N GLY A 123 -8.48 9.62 8.49
CA GLY A 123 -8.68 8.22 8.10
C GLY A 123 -7.40 7.38 8.05
N THR A 124 -7.44 6.27 7.33
CA THR A 124 -6.38 5.26 7.33
C THR A 124 -6.10 4.72 5.93
N ILE A 125 -4.82 4.55 5.59
CA ILE A 125 -4.34 3.76 4.45
C ILE A 125 -3.50 2.61 5.03
N THR A 126 -3.90 1.36 4.79
CA THR A 126 -3.18 0.17 5.29
C THR A 126 -3.03 -0.90 4.23
N ASP A 127 -1.95 -1.68 4.30
CA ASP A 127 -1.72 -2.83 3.40
C ASP A 127 -1.91 -2.46 1.94
N SER A 128 -1.42 -1.28 1.55
CA SER A 128 -1.72 -0.68 0.25
C SER A 128 -0.47 -0.15 -0.42
N TYR A 129 -0.47 -0.08 -1.75
CA TYR A 129 0.68 0.46 -2.45
C TYR A 129 0.34 1.16 -3.75
N ALA A 130 1.31 1.96 -4.21
CA ALA A 130 1.25 2.58 -5.51
C ALA A 130 2.53 2.41 -6.32
N SER A 131 2.36 2.20 -7.62
CA SER A 131 3.43 2.15 -8.61
C SER A 131 3.06 2.98 -9.84
N GLY A 132 4.00 3.10 -10.79
CA GLY A 132 3.82 3.93 -11.99
C GLY A 132 4.58 5.25 -11.87
N SER A 133 3.93 6.37 -12.16
CA SER A 133 4.57 7.69 -12.08
C SER A 133 3.62 8.79 -11.62
N VAL A 134 4.19 9.78 -10.96
CA VAL A 134 3.48 10.97 -10.49
C VAL A 134 4.26 12.24 -10.83
N ASN A 135 3.59 13.17 -11.49
CA ASN A 135 4.14 14.46 -11.87
C ASN A 135 3.24 15.59 -11.34
N GLY A 136 3.84 16.53 -10.62
CA GLY A 136 3.14 17.72 -10.18
C GLY A 136 4.03 18.93 -9.94
N SER A 137 3.43 20.06 -9.60
CA SER A 137 4.17 21.26 -9.22
C SER A 137 4.48 21.29 -7.73
N ASN A 138 3.51 20.94 -6.88
CA ASN A 138 3.63 21.09 -5.44
C ASN A 138 3.02 19.91 -4.68
N PHE A 139 3.63 19.55 -3.55
CA PHE A 139 3.16 18.48 -2.66
C PHE A 139 2.88 17.16 -3.39
N VAL A 140 3.95 16.55 -3.91
CA VAL A 140 3.87 15.35 -4.74
C VAL A 140 4.45 14.16 -3.98
N GLY A 141 3.68 13.08 -3.85
CA GLY A 141 4.14 11.85 -3.20
C GLY A 141 3.84 10.61 -4.03
N GLY A 142 4.68 9.58 -3.92
CA GLY A 142 4.47 8.34 -4.68
C GLY A 142 3.17 7.61 -4.31
N LEU A 143 2.75 7.69 -3.04
CA LEU A 143 1.46 7.16 -2.57
C LEU A 143 0.45 8.28 -2.32
N VAL A 144 0.84 9.27 -1.52
CA VAL A 144 -0.04 10.36 -1.05
C VAL A 144 0.60 11.73 -1.29
N GLY A 145 -0.13 12.69 -1.86
CA GLY A 145 0.34 14.07 -2.02
C GLY A 145 0.53 14.78 -0.66
N ILE A 146 -0.55 14.92 0.09
CA ILE A 146 -0.55 15.46 1.47
C ILE A 146 -1.21 14.48 2.43
N LEU A 147 -0.55 14.22 3.56
CA LEU A 147 -1.11 13.51 4.71
C LEU A 147 -1.38 14.52 5.84
N THR A 148 -2.63 14.66 6.28
CA THR A 148 -3.04 15.62 7.32
C THR A 148 -4.21 15.06 8.15
N GLY A 149 -4.74 15.85 9.08
CA GLY A 149 -5.94 15.50 9.84
C GLY A 149 -5.74 14.33 10.82
N GLN A 150 -4.51 14.06 11.23
CA GLN A 150 -4.12 12.85 11.97
C GLN A 150 -4.39 11.56 11.18
N GLY A 151 -4.24 11.62 9.86
CA GLY A 151 -4.31 10.43 9.01
C GLY A 151 -3.19 9.43 9.35
N THR A 152 -3.41 8.17 9.00
CA THR A 152 -2.40 7.12 9.21
C THR A 152 -2.09 6.39 7.91
N ILE A 153 -0.81 6.09 7.71
CA ILE A 153 -0.32 5.17 6.69
C ILE A 153 0.44 4.06 7.41
N SER A 154 0.04 2.80 7.22
CA SER A 154 0.69 1.63 7.80
C SER A 154 0.87 0.52 6.78
N ASP A 155 1.92 -0.29 6.94
CA ASP A 155 2.14 -1.48 6.12
C ASP A 155 1.99 -1.23 4.62
N SER A 156 2.50 -0.09 4.14
CA SER A 156 2.22 0.42 2.81
C SER A 156 3.47 0.84 2.08
N TYR A 157 3.44 0.87 0.76
CA TYR A 157 4.63 1.23 0.00
C TYR A 157 4.39 1.97 -1.30
N ALA A 158 5.45 2.62 -1.80
CA ALA A 158 5.45 3.27 -3.09
C ALA A 158 6.70 2.92 -3.90
N THR A 159 6.48 2.48 -5.13
CA THR A 159 7.55 2.30 -6.13
C THR A 159 7.44 3.31 -7.29
N ALA A 160 6.45 4.21 -7.22
CA ALA A 160 6.17 5.20 -8.24
C ALA A 160 7.31 6.22 -8.40
N ILE A 161 7.62 6.58 -9.65
CA ILE A 161 8.59 7.64 -9.97
C ILE A 161 7.95 8.99 -9.66
N VAL A 162 8.58 9.78 -8.79
CA VAL A 162 8.07 11.07 -8.30
C VAL A 162 8.82 12.22 -8.97
N THR A 163 8.09 13.07 -9.69
CA THR A 163 8.60 14.32 -10.25
C THR A 163 7.77 15.50 -9.73
N SER A 164 8.44 16.45 -9.09
CA SER A 164 7.84 17.65 -8.53
C SER A 164 8.63 18.90 -8.92
N ASN A 165 7.98 20.06 -9.01
CA ASN A 165 8.74 21.31 -9.07
C ASN A 165 9.32 21.69 -7.69
N GLN A 166 8.66 21.39 -6.58
CA GLN A 166 9.05 21.94 -5.26
C GLN A 166 9.21 20.88 -4.17
N TYR A 167 8.10 20.29 -3.71
CA TYR A 167 8.08 19.36 -2.57
C TYR A 167 7.77 17.96 -3.09
N ALA A 168 8.65 17.01 -2.79
CA ALA A 168 8.58 15.64 -3.31
C ALA A 168 8.96 14.62 -2.25
N GLY A 169 8.15 13.59 -2.04
CA GLY A 169 8.51 12.45 -1.21
C GLY A 169 8.25 11.14 -1.90
N GLY A 170 9.11 10.14 -1.66
CA GLY A 170 8.94 8.82 -2.27
C GLY A 170 7.61 8.15 -1.90
N LEU A 171 7.14 8.33 -0.66
CA LEU A 171 5.84 7.86 -0.18
C LEU A 171 4.84 9.02 -0.05
N VAL A 172 5.21 10.07 0.69
CA VAL A 172 4.32 11.21 1.00
C VAL A 172 4.97 12.53 0.62
N GLY A 173 4.27 13.40 -0.11
CA GLY A 173 4.79 14.72 -0.47
C GLY A 173 4.98 15.62 0.75
N VAL A 174 3.91 15.83 1.52
CA VAL A 174 3.93 16.55 2.80
C VAL A 174 3.16 15.79 3.86
N ASP A 175 3.77 15.63 5.02
CA ASP A 175 3.11 15.17 6.24
C ASP A 175 2.85 16.36 7.17
N ASP A 176 1.60 16.58 7.52
CA ASP A 176 1.15 17.57 8.50
C ASP A 176 0.56 16.86 9.71
N SER A 177 1.41 16.68 10.72
CA SER A 177 1.05 16.16 12.04
C SER A 177 0.34 14.79 12.02
N SER A 178 0.75 13.89 11.12
CA SER A 178 0.14 12.57 10.90
C SER A 178 1.13 11.41 11.11
N SER A 179 0.68 10.17 10.98
CA SER A 179 1.48 8.99 11.34
C SER A 179 1.78 8.08 10.16
N ILE A 180 3.04 7.65 10.06
CA ILE A 180 3.51 6.69 9.05
C ILE A 180 4.28 5.58 9.77
N ALA A 181 3.85 4.33 9.59
CA ALA A 181 4.47 3.18 10.23
C ALA A 181 4.72 2.06 9.24
N ASP A 182 5.81 1.31 9.46
CA ASP A 182 6.08 0.04 8.76
C ASP A 182 5.93 0.15 7.23
N SER A 183 6.38 1.26 6.66
CA SER A 183 6.14 1.63 5.28
C SER A 183 7.43 1.95 4.55
N TYR A 184 7.45 1.85 3.22
CA TYR A 184 8.67 2.16 2.47
C TYR A 184 8.46 2.75 1.08
N ALA A 185 9.54 3.36 0.56
CA ALA A 185 9.57 3.87 -0.81
C ALA A 185 10.86 3.52 -1.56
N THR A 186 10.74 3.26 -2.85
CA THR A 186 11.87 2.92 -3.75
C THR A 186 11.87 3.69 -5.07
N GLY A 187 10.79 4.40 -5.40
CA GLY A 187 10.73 5.20 -6.62
C GLY A 187 11.73 6.36 -6.60
N SER A 188 12.25 6.74 -7.77
CA SER A 188 13.12 7.91 -7.88
C SER A 188 12.37 9.18 -7.52
N VAL A 189 13.03 10.10 -6.80
CA VAL A 189 12.43 11.36 -6.34
C VAL A 189 13.19 12.52 -6.93
N THR A 190 12.50 13.36 -7.71
CA THR A 190 13.04 14.59 -8.29
C THR A 190 12.20 15.80 -7.85
N GLY A 191 12.86 16.82 -7.31
CA GLY A 191 12.26 18.09 -6.89
C GLY A 191 13.33 19.16 -6.63
N SER A 192 12.94 20.43 -6.48
CA SER A 192 13.92 21.53 -6.37
C SER A 192 14.08 22.14 -4.97
N LEU A 193 13.17 21.89 -4.03
CA LEU A 193 13.20 22.54 -2.71
C LEU A 193 13.31 21.54 -1.55
N TYR A 194 12.27 20.73 -1.33
CA TYR A 194 12.22 19.77 -0.22
C TYR A 194 11.94 18.38 -0.78
N THR A 195 13.00 17.59 -0.89
CA THR A 195 12.96 16.23 -1.42
C THR A 195 13.42 15.23 -0.36
N GLY A 196 12.59 14.22 -0.09
CA GLY A 196 12.93 13.14 0.83
C GLY A 196 12.65 11.78 0.21
N GLY A 197 13.49 10.79 0.54
CA GLY A 197 13.34 9.44 0.02
C GLY A 197 12.04 8.77 0.49
N LEU A 198 11.51 9.17 1.65
CA LEU A 198 10.21 8.73 2.15
C LEU A 198 9.18 9.86 2.18
N VAL A 199 9.49 10.98 2.84
CA VAL A 199 8.59 12.12 2.99
C VAL A 199 9.27 13.41 2.54
N GLY A 200 8.61 14.21 1.70
CA GLY A 200 9.19 15.45 1.21
C GLY A 200 9.41 16.47 2.32
N LEU A 201 8.35 16.85 3.02
CA LEU A 201 8.39 17.81 4.13
C LEU A 201 7.50 17.32 5.28
N VAL A 202 7.97 17.47 6.51
CA VAL A 202 7.11 17.35 7.69
C VAL A 202 6.82 18.74 8.25
N SER A 203 5.55 19.12 8.30
CA SER A 203 5.06 20.35 8.94
C SER A 203 4.55 19.99 10.34
N MET A 204 5.31 20.33 11.38
CA MET A 204 4.90 20.03 12.76
C MET A 204 4.09 21.19 13.35
N HIS A 205 2.79 20.99 13.54
CA HIS A 205 2.00 21.78 14.49
C HIS A 205 1.74 20.92 15.74
N GLN A 206 2.75 20.84 16.62
CA GLN A 206 2.74 20.24 17.97
C GLN A 206 2.01 18.89 18.17
N SER A 207 2.78 17.85 18.52
CA SER A 207 2.35 16.71 19.33
C SER A 207 1.22 15.84 18.74
N GLY A 208 1.49 15.07 17.69
CA GLY A 208 0.53 14.05 17.23
C GLY A 208 1.10 13.03 16.24
N GLY A 209 1.84 13.51 15.23
CA GLY A 209 2.39 12.66 14.18
C GLY A 209 3.72 11.99 14.52
N SER A 210 3.94 10.78 14.00
CA SER A 210 5.20 10.07 14.10
C SER A 210 5.49 9.22 12.86
N ILE A 211 6.75 9.17 12.45
CA ILE A 211 7.22 8.25 11.41
C ILE A 211 8.09 7.18 12.09
N THR A 212 7.73 5.91 11.98
CA THR A 212 8.42 4.80 12.67
C THR A 212 8.60 3.60 11.77
N ASN A 213 9.69 2.83 12.00
CA ASN A 213 9.98 1.57 11.30
C ASN A 213 9.82 1.65 9.77
N SER A 214 10.12 2.80 9.21
CA SER A 214 9.87 3.08 7.80
C SER A 214 11.19 3.31 7.07
N TYR A 215 11.21 2.91 5.80
CA TYR A 215 12.45 2.74 5.05
C TYR A 215 12.39 3.43 3.71
N PHE A 216 13.55 3.80 3.17
CA PHE A 216 13.63 4.20 1.77
C PHE A 216 14.94 3.69 1.16
N ASP A 217 14.88 3.42 -0.14
CA ASP A 217 16.05 3.00 -0.89
C ASP A 217 16.86 4.22 -1.34
N THR A 218 18.02 4.43 -0.73
CA THR A 218 18.94 5.54 -1.00
C THR A 218 19.55 5.46 -2.42
N THR A 219 19.61 4.28 -3.02
CA THR A 219 20.14 4.08 -4.38
C THR A 219 19.10 4.49 -5.42
N THR A 220 17.90 3.95 -5.32
CA THR A 220 16.86 4.11 -6.35
C THR A 220 16.09 5.43 -6.21
N SER A 221 15.87 5.91 -4.97
CA SER A 221 15.26 7.22 -4.73
C SER A 221 16.13 8.39 -5.19
N GLY A 222 17.46 8.20 -5.19
CA GLY A 222 18.44 9.27 -5.39
C GLY A 222 18.53 10.25 -4.21
N GLN A 223 17.91 9.94 -3.07
CA GLN A 223 17.88 10.79 -1.88
C GLN A 223 18.82 10.23 -0.79
N SER A 224 19.46 11.12 -0.04
CA SER A 224 20.31 10.75 1.11
C SER A 224 19.60 10.87 2.46
N GLN A 225 18.39 11.43 2.48
CA GLN A 225 17.58 11.66 3.67
C GLN A 225 16.17 11.15 3.46
N GLY A 226 15.55 10.61 4.51
CA GLY A 226 14.17 10.15 4.48
C GLY A 226 13.16 11.31 4.48
N VAL A 227 13.45 12.35 5.27
CA VAL A 227 12.70 13.62 5.35
C VAL A 227 13.67 14.78 5.12
N SER A 228 13.30 15.76 4.30
CA SER A 228 14.22 16.84 3.92
C SER A 228 14.50 17.90 5.00
N ASN A 229 13.51 18.19 5.86
CA ASN A 229 13.58 19.27 6.85
C ASN A 229 13.62 18.77 8.31
N PHE A 230 13.74 17.45 8.49
CA PHE A 230 13.70 16.83 9.82
C PHE A 230 14.80 15.76 9.93
N PRO A 231 15.79 15.93 10.84
CA PRO A 231 16.74 14.87 11.12
C PRO A 231 16.03 13.78 11.93
N GLN A 232 15.83 12.60 11.34
CA GLN A 232 15.08 11.55 12.03
C GLN A 232 15.87 10.25 12.16
N SER A 233 15.99 9.79 13.41
CA SER A 233 16.57 8.49 13.78
C SER A 233 15.61 7.31 13.59
N THR A 234 14.37 7.55 13.18
CA THR A 234 13.30 6.54 13.09
C THR A 234 12.90 6.20 11.65
N ILE A 235 13.54 6.84 10.66
CA ILE A 235 13.48 6.46 9.25
C ILE A 235 14.85 5.93 8.85
N THR A 236 14.87 4.76 8.22
CA THR A 236 16.12 4.10 7.84
C THR A 236 16.30 4.19 6.32
N GLY A 237 17.34 4.91 5.90
CA GLY A 237 17.78 4.90 4.51
C GLY A 237 18.75 3.76 4.28
N GLU A 238 18.42 2.84 3.37
CA GLU A 238 19.24 1.67 3.06
C GLU A 238 19.59 1.61 1.58
N LEU A 239 20.64 0.87 1.23
CA LEU A 239 20.95 0.60 -0.17
C LEU A 239 19.97 -0.43 -0.74
N ASP A 240 19.79 -0.42 -2.06
CA ASP A 240 18.95 -1.38 -2.80
C ASP A 240 19.17 -2.85 -2.40
N THR A 241 20.42 -3.26 -2.17
CA THR A 241 20.76 -4.62 -1.72
C THR A 241 20.25 -4.94 -0.30
N ALA A 242 20.37 -4.00 0.63
CA ALA A 242 19.89 -4.18 2.00
C ALA A 242 18.35 -4.14 2.05
N MET A 243 17.73 -3.26 1.26
CA MET A 243 16.27 -3.21 1.09
C MET A 243 15.67 -4.48 0.50
N LYS A 244 16.48 -5.37 -0.09
CA LYS A 244 16.08 -6.69 -0.63
C LYS A 244 16.42 -7.84 0.32
N THR A 245 16.69 -7.54 1.59
CA THR A 245 17.09 -8.51 2.62
C THR A 245 16.14 -8.44 3.80
N GLU A 246 15.48 -9.55 4.16
CA GLU A 246 14.48 -9.64 5.24
C GLU A 246 14.99 -9.08 6.58
N ALA A 247 16.23 -9.43 6.94
CA ALA A 247 16.85 -9.05 8.21
C ALA A 247 16.96 -7.53 8.42
N THR A 248 16.91 -6.73 7.35
CA THR A 248 16.88 -5.26 7.41
C THR A 248 15.61 -4.75 8.10
N PHE A 249 14.51 -5.47 7.93
CA PHE A 249 13.16 -5.13 8.39
C PHE A 249 12.81 -5.89 9.68
N SER A 250 13.74 -5.95 10.63
CA SER A 250 13.60 -6.75 11.86
C SER A 250 12.37 -6.48 12.74
N SER A 251 11.66 -5.37 12.52
CA SER A 251 10.43 -4.99 13.22
C SER A 251 9.15 -5.40 12.49
N TRP A 252 9.23 -5.84 11.23
CA TRP A 252 8.09 -6.18 10.39
C TRP A 252 7.69 -7.66 10.52
N ASP A 253 6.41 -7.96 10.35
CA ASP A 253 5.88 -9.33 10.40
C ASP A 253 5.90 -10.00 9.02
N PHE A 254 6.97 -10.73 8.72
CA PHE A 254 7.10 -11.53 7.49
C PHE A 254 6.30 -12.85 7.51
N SER A 255 5.57 -13.13 8.59
CA SER A 255 4.70 -14.31 8.67
C SER A 255 3.24 -14.02 8.27
N LYS A 256 2.85 -12.74 8.21
CA LYS A 256 1.45 -12.34 7.99
C LYS A 256 1.27 -11.19 7.01
N THR A 257 2.10 -10.17 7.10
CA THR A 257 1.92 -8.94 6.32
C THR A 257 2.85 -8.93 5.13
N TRP A 258 4.15 -9.12 5.38
CA TRP A 258 5.19 -8.95 4.39
C TRP A 258 5.74 -10.29 3.88
N GLY A 259 6.07 -10.34 2.61
CA GLY A 259 6.90 -11.38 1.99
C GLY A 259 8.11 -10.74 1.36
N ILE A 260 9.18 -11.49 1.14
CA ILE A 260 10.34 -11.02 0.36
C ILE A 260 10.85 -12.14 -0.55
N SER A 261 11.02 -11.84 -1.82
CA SER A 261 11.42 -12.82 -2.83
C SER A 261 12.06 -12.11 -4.01
N SER A 262 13.22 -12.59 -4.47
CA SER A 262 13.89 -12.04 -5.65
C SER A 262 13.06 -12.08 -6.93
N ALA A 263 11.99 -12.89 -6.96
CA ALA A 263 11.08 -13.03 -8.09
C ALA A 263 9.87 -12.08 -8.06
N ILE A 264 9.57 -11.47 -6.91
CA ILE A 264 8.38 -10.62 -6.71
C ILE A 264 8.83 -9.22 -6.35
N ASN A 265 8.12 -8.20 -6.83
CA ASN A 265 8.41 -6.79 -6.53
C ASN A 265 9.91 -6.42 -6.64
N HIS A 266 10.59 -6.95 -7.67
CA HIS A 266 12.04 -6.74 -7.90
C HIS A 266 12.96 -7.10 -6.71
N GLY A 267 12.53 -8.01 -5.84
CA GLY A 267 13.27 -8.42 -4.64
C GLY A 267 12.98 -7.61 -3.39
N TYR A 268 12.22 -6.52 -3.48
CA TYR A 268 11.80 -5.76 -2.31
C TYR A 268 10.70 -6.51 -1.54
N PRO A 269 10.43 -6.15 -0.26
CA PRO A 269 9.25 -6.61 0.44
C PRO A 269 7.98 -6.41 -0.40
N TYR A 270 7.00 -7.30 -0.27
CA TYR A 270 5.70 -7.18 -0.90
C TYR A 270 4.63 -7.65 0.08
N LEU A 271 3.38 -7.24 -0.12
CA LEU A 271 2.29 -7.63 0.78
C LEU A 271 1.81 -9.06 0.43
N LEU A 272 1.68 -9.91 1.44
CA LEU A 272 1.28 -11.32 1.26
C LEU A 272 -0.16 -11.48 0.75
N ASN A 273 -1.00 -10.48 0.97
CA ASN A 273 -2.36 -10.43 0.45
C ASN A 273 -2.44 -9.98 -1.02
N ASP A 274 -1.33 -9.59 -1.67
CA ASP A 274 -1.36 -9.06 -3.03
C ASP A 274 -1.70 -10.14 -4.09
N HIS A 275 -2.85 -9.95 -4.76
CA HIS A 275 -3.33 -10.83 -5.81
C HIS A 275 -2.78 -10.52 -7.21
N SER A 276 -2.07 -9.41 -7.41
CA SER A 276 -1.39 -9.10 -8.67
C SER A 276 -0.27 -10.10 -9.01
N PHE A 277 0.38 -10.67 -7.99
CA PHE A 277 1.47 -11.65 -8.16
C PHE A 277 0.99 -13.09 -8.27
N ASN A 278 -0.27 -13.36 -7.92
CA ASN A 278 -0.86 -14.70 -7.91
C ASN A 278 -1.25 -15.23 -9.31
N GLY A 279 -1.07 -14.44 -10.37
CA GLY A 279 -1.37 -14.79 -11.77
C GLY A 279 -0.26 -15.55 -12.53
N GLY A 280 0.85 -15.90 -11.88
CA GLY A 280 2.02 -16.53 -12.52
C GLY A 280 2.48 -17.80 -11.81
N GLY A 281 1.71 -18.89 -11.88
CA GLY A 281 2.25 -20.25 -11.79
C GLY A 281 3.08 -20.63 -10.54
N LEU A 282 2.82 -20.05 -9.37
CA LEU A 282 3.41 -20.50 -8.10
C LEU A 282 2.33 -20.67 -7.02
N VAL A 283 1.31 -21.48 -7.31
CA VAL A 283 0.59 -22.18 -6.24
C VAL A 283 1.51 -23.29 -5.75
N GLY A 284 2.39 -22.93 -4.82
CA GLY A 284 3.36 -23.82 -4.19
C GLY A 284 3.48 -23.48 -2.72
N GLN A 285 2.55 -24.05 -1.93
CA GLN A 285 2.63 -24.18 -0.47
C GLN A 285 2.52 -22.88 0.33
N MET A 286 1.28 -22.54 0.70
CA MET A 286 1.06 -22.12 2.09
C MET A 286 1.53 -23.28 2.98
N PRO A 287 2.44 -23.09 3.97
CA PRO A 287 2.68 -24.11 4.95
C PRO A 287 1.40 -24.31 5.76
N GLU A 288 0.81 -25.50 5.70
CA GLU A 288 -0.26 -25.88 6.62
C GLU A 288 0.23 -25.65 8.05
N VAL A 289 -0.47 -24.80 8.79
CA VAL A 289 -0.28 -24.68 10.25
C VAL A 289 -0.73 -26.02 10.84
N PRO A 290 0.14 -26.83 11.45
CA PRO A 290 -0.32 -28.06 12.05
C PRO A 290 -1.19 -27.69 13.25
N LEU A 291 -2.47 -28.06 13.21
CA LEU A 291 -3.32 -28.08 14.40
C LEU A 291 -2.62 -28.92 15.46
N ALA A 292 -2.16 -28.27 16.53
CA ALA A 292 -1.67 -28.97 17.71
C ALA A 292 -2.81 -29.85 18.27
N GLY A 293 -2.73 -31.14 17.96
CA GLY A 293 -3.66 -32.15 18.42
C GLY A 293 -3.70 -32.19 19.95
N VAL A 294 -4.90 -32.01 20.48
CA VAL A 294 -5.27 -32.35 21.84
C VAL A 294 -4.96 -33.84 22.05
N LEU A 295 -3.96 -34.14 22.88
CA LEU A 295 -3.68 -35.50 23.34
C LEU A 295 -4.73 -35.92 24.38
N PRO A 296 -5.42 -37.07 24.23
CA PRO A 296 -6.08 -37.70 25.35
C PRO A 296 -5.08 -38.52 26.16
N LEU A 297 -5.10 -38.33 27.48
CA LEU A 297 -4.53 -39.27 28.45
C LEU A 297 -5.26 -40.62 28.36
N LEU A 298 -4.49 -41.71 28.31
CA LEU A 298 -4.76 -43.10 28.77
C LEU A 298 -3.57 -43.93 28.21
N GLY A 299 -2.66 -44.58 28.95
CA GLY A 299 -2.84 -45.44 30.11
C GLY A 299 -2.77 -46.91 29.66
N LEU A 300 -1.59 -47.55 29.69
CA LEU A 300 -1.31 -48.96 30.09
C LEU A 300 -0.02 -49.57 29.49
N ALA A 301 0.88 -49.93 30.41
CA ALA A 301 1.70 -51.15 30.55
C ALA A 301 2.26 -51.94 29.33
N GLY A 302 3.58 -52.20 29.38
CA GLY A 302 4.05 -53.60 29.51
C GLY A 302 5.02 -54.17 28.48
N VAL A 303 6.27 -54.37 28.94
CA VAL A 303 7.19 -55.51 28.69
C VAL A 303 7.89 -55.64 27.31
N GLY A 304 9.22 -55.78 27.33
CA GLY A 304 9.96 -56.54 26.30
C GLY A 304 11.40 -56.12 26.03
N VAL A 305 12.35 -56.69 26.77
CA VAL A 305 13.82 -56.60 26.59
C VAL A 305 14.27 -57.37 25.33
N PHE A 306 15.26 -56.91 24.56
CA PHE A 306 16.43 -57.70 24.10
C PHE A 306 17.50 -56.85 23.40
N TRP A 307 18.76 -57.11 23.75
CA TRP A 307 20.01 -56.53 23.21
C TRP A 307 20.40 -57.14 21.85
N LEU A 308 21.13 -56.41 21.00
CA LEU A 308 22.41 -56.92 20.45
C LEU A 308 23.32 -55.81 19.87
N ARG A 309 24.62 -56.08 19.97
CA ARG A 309 25.78 -55.20 19.79
C ARG A 309 26.48 -55.45 18.44
N ARG A 310 27.14 -54.38 17.96
CA ARG A 310 28.49 -54.29 17.32
C ARG A 310 28.75 -54.69 15.84
N ARG A 311 29.39 -53.70 15.19
CA ARG A 311 30.66 -53.67 14.41
C ARG A 311 30.70 -54.03 12.91
N GLN A 312 31.10 -52.99 12.16
CA GLN A 312 32.19 -52.89 11.15
C GLN A 312 32.42 -54.05 10.15
N SER A 313 32.43 -53.71 8.85
CA SER A 313 33.63 -53.82 8.00
C SER A 313 33.40 -53.26 6.60
N VAL A 314 34.35 -52.42 6.20
CA VAL A 314 34.84 -52.08 4.85
C VAL A 314 34.78 -53.24 3.84
N LYS A 315 34.36 -52.92 2.61
CA LYS A 315 35.11 -53.14 1.36
C LYS A 315 34.70 -52.10 0.34
#